data_AF-A0A7J0CJX9-F1
#
_entry.id   AF-A0A7J0CJX9-F1
#
_cell.length_a   1.000
_cell.length_b   1.000
_cell.length_c   1.000
_cell.angle_alpha   90.00
_cell.angle_beta   90.00
_cell.angle_gamma   90.00
#
_symmetry.space_group_name_H-M   'P 1'
#
loop_
_entity.id
_entity.type
_entity.pdbx_description
1 polymer ?
#
loop_
_entity_poly.entity_id
_entity_poly.type
_entity_poly.pdbx_seq_one_letter_code
_entity_poly.pdbx_strand_id
1 'polypeptide(L)'
;MNALGLPGVAFREAYFAPTFSKFQGKTVGGVQVHVQDREVFDPVRTGIALLVTAKRTWSGFAWRPDNWIDKLTGNTRVRTMIDAGADTDAVVDAWRSDLTAFRAKRRRYLRYGG
;
A
#
# COMPACT_ATOMS: atom_id res chain seq x y z
N MET A 1 6.95 -4.73 9.99
CA MET A 1 7.25 -3.82 8.88
C MET A 1 8.74 -3.75 8.54
N ASN A 2 9.63 -3.29 9.43
CA ASN A 2 11.08 -3.20 9.11
C ASN A 2 11.70 -4.53 8.62
N ALA A 3 11.26 -5.67 9.19
CA ALA A 3 11.70 -7.00 8.74
C ALA A 3 11.37 -7.35 7.27
N LEU A 4 10.48 -6.60 6.62
CA LEU A 4 10.16 -6.80 5.19
C LEU A 4 11.25 -6.23 4.25
N GLY A 5 12.20 -5.45 4.76
CA GLY A 5 13.33 -4.94 3.97
C GLY A 5 12.92 -4.10 2.76
N LEU A 6 11.81 -3.35 2.85
CA LEU A 6 11.32 -2.54 1.74
C LEU A 6 12.33 -1.41 1.40
N PRO A 7 12.61 -1.17 0.10
CA PRO A 7 13.64 -0.23 -0.30
C PRO A 7 13.27 1.22 0.03
N GLY A 8 14.25 1.99 0.51
CA GLY A 8 14.13 3.44 0.71
C GLY A 8 13.21 3.87 1.86
N VAL A 9 12.75 2.94 2.70
CA VAL A 9 11.77 3.24 3.76
C VAL A 9 12.08 2.52 5.08
N ALA A 10 11.93 3.25 6.18
CA ALA A 10 11.92 2.71 7.52
C ALA A 10 10.58 3.00 8.22
N PHE A 11 10.24 2.18 9.20
CA PHE A 11 9.01 2.29 9.97
C PHE A 11 9.35 2.50 11.44
N ARG A 12 8.71 3.50 12.05
CA ARG A 12 8.80 3.77 13.48
C ARG A 12 7.42 3.63 14.10
N GLU A 13 7.33 2.98 15.26
CA GLU A 13 6.10 2.96 16.03
C GLU A 13 5.66 4.39 16.38
N ALA A 14 4.36 4.65 16.32
CA ALA A 14 3.80 5.96 16.57
C ALA A 14 2.50 5.86 17.38
N TYR A 15 2.38 6.74 18.37
CA TYR A 15 1.16 6.96 19.14
C TYR A 15 0.81 8.44 19.08
N PHE A 16 -0.43 8.76 18.76
CA PHE A 16 -0.90 10.15 18.71
C PHE A 16 -2.42 10.21 18.84
N ALA A 17 -2.94 11.37 19.23
CA ALA A 17 -4.38 11.66 19.20
C ALA A 17 -4.68 12.55 17.98
N PRO A 18 -5.43 12.08 16.97
CA PRO A 18 -5.80 12.89 15.81
C PRO A 18 -6.57 14.14 16.23
N THR A 19 -6.26 15.27 15.61
CA THR A 19 -6.91 16.56 15.90
C THR A 19 -8.25 16.74 15.15
N PHE A 20 -8.50 15.95 14.11
CA PHE A 20 -9.75 15.96 13.33
C PHE A 20 -10.02 14.59 12.69
N SER A 21 -11.23 14.39 12.15
CA SER A 21 -11.65 13.19 11.41
C SER A 21 -11.67 11.89 12.26
N LYS A 22 -11.32 10.75 11.67
CA LYS A 22 -11.37 9.43 12.28
C LYS A 22 -10.60 9.40 13.59
N PHE A 23 -11.24 8.86 14.62
CA PHE A 23 -10.66 8.71 15.96
C PHE A 23 -10.21 10.03 16.61
N GLN A 24 -10.81 11.17 16.23
CA GLN A 24 -10.51 12.47 16.85
C GLN A 24 -10.52 12.40 18.37
N GLY A 25 -9.46 12.94 18.99
CA GLY A 25 -9.28 12.97 20.45
C GLY A 25 -8.96 11.63 21.10
N LYS A 26 -8.92 10.52 20.34
CA LYS A 26 -8.56 9.19 20.85
C LYS A 26 -7.12 8.88 20.50
N THR A 27 -6.33 8.45 21.48
CA THR A 27 -4.98 7.94 21.22
C THR A 27 -5.07 6.70 20.34
N VAL A 28 -4.42 6.76 19.17
CA VAL A 28 -4.27 5.65 18.24
C VAL A 28 -2.81 5.21 18.19
N GLY A 29 -2.61 3.90 18.04
CA GLY A 29 -1.29 3.30 17.75
C GLY A 29 -1.17 2.97 16.27
N GLY A 30 0.06 3.05 15.74
CA GLY A 30 0.35 2.73 14.35
C GLY A 30 1.83 2.83 14.03
N VAL A 31 2.13 3.01 12.75
CA VAL A 31 3.50 3.19 12.27
C VAL A 31 3.61 4.48 11.48
N GLN A 32 4.66 5.25 11.74
CA GLN A 32 5.10 6.34 10.89
C GLN A 32 6.00 5.78 9.79
N VAL A 33 5.71 6.20 8.55
CA VAL A 33 6.52 5.85 7.37
C VAL A 33 7.58 6.93 7.16
N HIS A 34 8.85 6.56 7.28
CA HIS A 34 9.99 7.43 7.05
C HIS A 34 10.64 7.06 5.71
N VAL A 35 10.40 7.86 4.68
CA VAL A 35 11.11 7.72 3.40
C VAL A 35 12.54 8.24 3.59
N GLN A 36 13.51 7.33 3.49
CA GLN A 36 14.94 7.60 3.67
C GLN A 36 15.65 7.86 2.34
N ASP A 37 15.18 7.21 1.27
CA ASP A 37 15.67 7.41 -0.09
C ASP A 37 14.48 7.38 -1.06
N ARG A 38 14.25 8.51 -1.73
CA ARG A 38 13.13 8.69 -2.64
C ARG A 38 13.31 8.00 -3.98
N GLU A 39 14.54 7.79 -4.43
CA GLU A 39 14.83 7.23 -5.77
C GLU A 39 14.49 5.74 -5.82
N VAL A 40 14.63 5.04 -4.68
CA VAL A 40 14.36 3.60 -4.58
C VAL A 40 13.05 3.27 -3.86
N PHE A 41 12.37 4.27 -3.28
CA PHE A 41 11.12 4.06 -2.57
C PHE A 41 9.97 3.71 -3.52
N ASP A 42 9.35 2.55 -3.29
CA ASP A 42 8.12 2.15 -3.97
C ASP A 42 6.90 2.38 -3.05
N PRO A 43 6.18 3.51 -3.20
CA PRO A 43 5.04 3.84 -2.34
C PRO A 43 3.87 2.87 -2.49
N VAL A 44 3.63 2.34 -3.71
CA VAL A 44 2.49 1.47 -3.96
C VAL A 44 2.74 0.11 -3.34
N ARG A 45 3.91 -0.49 -3.57
CA ARG A 45 4.33 -1.74 -2.91
C ARG A 45 4.30 -1.61 -1.39
N THR A 46 4.75 -0.47 -0.86
CA THR A 46 4.71 -0.19 0.58
C THR A 46 3.29 -0.15 1.14
N GLY A 47 2.36 0.49 0.44
CA GLY A 47 0.94 0.50 0.82
C GLY A 47 0.32 -0.90 0.85
N ILE A 48 0.65 -1.74 -0.14
CA ILE A 48 0.19 -3.13 -0.19
C ILE A 48 0.80 -3.96 0.95
N ALA A 49 2.08 -3.78 1.25
CA ALA A 49 2.74 -4.43 2.38
C ALA A 49 2.08 -4.09 3.73
N LEU A 50 1.67 -2.82 3.91
CA LEU A 50 0.93 -2.39 5.09
C LEU A 50 -0.44 -3.10 5.20
N LEU A 51 -1.19 -3.19 4.09
CA LEU A 51 -2.48 -3.89 4.06
C LEU A 51 -2.34 -5.39 4.35
N VAL A 52 -1.40 -6.06 3.68
CA VAL A 52 -1.10 -7.49 3.90
C VAL A 52 -0.68 -7.74 5.33
N THR A 53 0.22 -6.91 5.89
CA THR A 53 0.67 -7.05 7.27
C THR A 53 -0.49 -6.85 8.24
N ALA A 54 -1.27 -5.78 8.08
CA ALA A 54 -2.42 -5.51 8.95
C ALA A 54 -3.44 -6.65 8.91
N LYS A 55 -3.76 -7.19 7.73
CA LYS A 55 -4.65 -8.35 7.57
C LYS A 55 -4.12 -9.60 8.30
N ARG A 56 -2.80 -9.82 8.27
CA ARG A 56 -2.15 -10.99 8.89
C ARG A 56 -2.04 -10.89 10.41
N THR A 57 -1.74 -9.70 10.93
CA THR A 57 -1.37 -9.54 12.35
C THR A 57 -2.51 -9.04 13.23
N TRP A 58 -3.57 -8.49 12.65
CA TRP A 58 -4.66 -7.89 13.42
C TRP A 58 -6.01 -8.51 13.06
N SER A 59 -6.61 -9.20 14.04
CA SER A 59 -7.94 -9.83 13.90
C SER A 59 -9.07 -8.83 13.65
N GLY A 60 -8.88 -7.57 14.02
CA GLY A 60 -9.85 -6.49 13.77
C GLY A 60 -9.77 -5.88 12.37
N PHE A 61 -8.90 -6.38 11.49
CA PHE A 61 -8.80 -5.88 10.13
C PHE A 61 -10.13 -6.04 9.38
N ALA A 62 -10.66 -4.93 8.89
CA ALA A 62 -11.84 -4.89 8.05
C ALA A 62 -11.66 -3.89 6.91
N TRP A 63 -12.09 -4.30 5.72
CA TRP A 63 -12.31 -3.35 4.63
C TRP A 63 -13.45 -2.41 5.01
N ARG A 64 -13.45 -1.20 4.43
CA ARG A 64 -14.63 -0.34 4.53
C ARG A 64 -15.85 -1.07 3.93
N PRO A 65 -17.06 -0.92 4.49
CA PRO A 65 -18.25 -1.62 3.98
C PRO A 65 -18.58 -1.33 2.51
N ASP A 66 -18.15 -0.18 2.00
CA ASP A 66 -18.33 0.24 0.61
C ASP A 66 -17.26 -0.29 -0.35
N ASN A 67 -16.34 -1.14 0.14
CA ASN A 67 -15.18 -1.65 -0.58
C ASN A 67 -14.44 -0.56 -1.36
N TRP A 68 -14.27 0.62 -0.75
CA TRP A 68 -13.62 1.76 -1.41
C TRP A 68 -12.22 1.43 -1.96
N ILE A 69 -11.55 0.42 -1.39
CA ILE A 69 -10.29 -0.09 -1.92
C ILE A 69 -10.40 -0.50 -3.40
N ASP A 70 -11.50 -1.13 -3.81
CA ASP A 70 -11.70 -1.59 -5.19
C ASP A 70 -11.77 -0.41 -6.17
N LYS A 71 -12.25 0.76 -5.71
CA LYS A 71 -12.25 2.00 -6.48
C LYS A 71 -10.85 2.62 -6.58
N LEU A 72 -10.06 2.53 -5.51
CA LEU A 72 -8.67 3.02 -5.50
C LEU A 72 -7.77 2.14 -6.38
N THR A 73 -8.00 0.84 -6.41
CA THR A 73 -7.19 -0.13 -7.17
C THR A 73 -7.76 -0.41 -8.57
N GLY A 74 -8.92 0.15 -8.90
CA GLY A 74 -9.57 0.04 -10.20
C GLY A 74 -10.25 -1.29 -10.49
N ASN A 75 -10.22 -2.24 -9.55
CA ASN A 75 -10.88 -3.54 -9.59
C ASN A 75 -10.79 -4.21 -8.21
N THR A 76 -11.39 -5.41 -8.08
CA THR A 76 -11.46 -6.17 -6.82
C THR A 76 -10.20 -6.96 -6.47
N ARG A 77 -9.22 -7.07 -7.38
CA ARG A 77 -8.12 -8.05 -7.32
C ARG A 77 -7.27 -7.89 -6.06
N VAL A 78 -6.90 -6.66 -5.69
CA VAL A 78 -6.10 -6.39 -4.47
C VAL A 78 -6.81 -6.91 -3.23
N ARG A 79 -8.08 -6.53 -3.06
CA ARG A 79 -8.89 -6.92 -1.89
C ARG A 79 -9.04 -8.43 -1.80
N THR A 80 -9.47 -9.07 -2.90
CA THR A 80 -9.75 -10.52 -2.90
C THR A 80 -8.49 -11.35 -2.75
N MET A 81 -7.35 -10.92 -3.31
CA MET A 81 -6.06 -11.62 -3.11
C MET A 81 -5.58 -11.52 -1.66
N ILE A 82 -5.67 -10.34 -1.04
CA ILE A 82 -5.29 -10.16 0.37
C ILE A 82 -6.23 -10.97 1.29
N ASP A 83 -7.53 -10.98 1.02
CA ASP A 83 -8.49 -11.82 1.76
C ASP A 83 -8.21 -13.32 1.59
N ALA A 84 -7.72 -13.74 0.42
CA ALA A 84 -7.27 -15.11 0.15
C ALA A 84 -5.89 -15.45 0.72
N GLY A 85 -5.23 -14.52 1.43
CA GLY A 85 -3.95 -14.75 2.11
C GLY A 85 -2.69 -14.51 1.27
N ALA A 86 -2.83 -13.97 0.05
CA ALA A 86 -1.69 -13.63 -0.80
C ALA A 86 -0.71 -12.69 -0.08
N ASP A 87 0.59 -12.88 -0.33
CA ASP A 87 1.61 -11.96 0.15
C ASP A 87 1.73 -10.71 -0.74
N THR A 88 2.60 -9.79 -0.31
CA THR A 88 2.84 -8.54 -1.02
C THR A 88 3.34 -8.76 -2.44
N ASP A 89 4.23 -9.73 -2.65
CA ASP A 89 4.81 -10.00 -3.97
C ASP A 89 3.75 -10.53 -4.93
N ALA A 90 2.97 -11.52 -4.51
CA ALA A 90 1.89 -12.08 -5.31
C ALA A 90 0.87 -10.99 -5.71
N VAL A 91 0.48 -10.13 -4.78
CA VAL A 91 -0.46 -9.03 -5.07
C VAL A 91 0.15 -8.05 -6.08
N VAL A 92 1.41 -7.64 -5.90
CA VAL A 92 2.08 -6.67 -6.79
C VAL A 92 2.36 -7.24 -8.18
N ASP A 93 2.80 -8.49 -8.27
CA ASP A 93 3.09 -9.14 -9.54
C ASP A 93 1.81 -9.32 -10.38
N ALA A 94 0.62 -9.34 -9.76
CA ALA A 94 -0.65 -9.52 -10.44
C ALA A 94 -1.04 -8.39 -11.41
N TRP A 95 -0.38 -7.24 -11.39
CA TRP A 95 -0.57 -6.16 -12.39
C TRP A 95 0.71 -5.85 -13.19
N ARG A 96 1.75 -6.67 -13.07
CA ARG A 96 3.05 -6.42 -13.71
C ARG A 96 2.97 -6.47 -15.24
N SER A 97 2.14 -7.35 -15.79
CA SER A 97 1.85 -7.40 -17.23
C SER A 97 1.18 -6.11 -17.70
N ASP A 98 0.17 -5.66 -16.97
CA ASP A 98 -0.62 -4.47 -17.32
C ASP A 98 0.24 -3.21 -17.26
N LEU A 99 1.10 -3.10 -16.24
CA LEU A 99 2.09 -2.04 -16.11
C LEU A 99 3.10 -2.05 -17.27
N THR A 100 3.57 -3.23 -17.68
CA THR A 100 4.50 -3.38 -18.82
C THR A 100 3.85 -2.91 -20.12
N ALA A 101 2.61 -3.36 -20.38
CA ALA A 101 1.84 -2.94 -21.53
C ALA A 101 1.57 -1.42 -21.52
N PHE A 102 1.22 -0.85 -20.36
CA PHE A 102 1.01 0.59 -20.21
C PHE A 102 2.30 1.38 -20.43
N ARG A 103 3.44 0.93 -19.90
CA ARG A 103 4.76 1.54 -20.13
C ARG A 103 5.13 1.55 -21.61
N ALA A 104 4.82 0.51 -22.37
CA ALA A 104 5.00 0.50 -23.82
C ALA A 104 4.06 1.51 -24.51
N LYS A 105 2.77 1.50 -24.15
CA LYS A 105 1.75 2.39 -24.72
C LYS A 105 2.04 3.87 -24.45
N ARG A 106 2.54 4.22 -23.26
CA ARG A 106 2.76 5.63 -22.87
C ARG A 106 3.93 6.29 -23.61
N ARG A 107 4.90 5.51 -24.13
CA ARG A 107 6.10 6.05 -24.81
C ARG A 107 5.75 7.00 -25.95
N ARG A 108 4.69 6.71 -26.71
CA ARG A 108 4.23 7.56 -27.83
C ARG A 108 3.65 8.92 -27.41
N TYR A 109 3.48 9.15 -26.10
CA TYR A 109 2.84 10.33 -25.56
C TYR A 109 3.73 11.11 -24.57
N LEU A 110 4.95 10.63 -24.30
CA LEU A 110 5.87 11.32 -23.39
C LEU A 110 6.37 12.63 -24.02
N ARG A 111 6.29 13.73 -23.26
CA ARG A 111 6.81 15.05 -23.64
C ARG A 111 8.09 15.43 -22.88
N TYR A 112 8.43 14.67 -21.86
CA TYR A 112 9.63 14.81 -21.05
C TYR A 112 10.34 13.45 -20.98
N GLY A 113 11.65 13.47 -20.74
CA GLY A 113 12.43 12.27 -20.47
C GLY A 113 11.76 11.41 -19.40
N GLY A 114 11.73 10.09 -19.63
CA GLY A 114 11.06 9.12 -18.77
C GLY A 114 12.00 8.27 -17.95
#